data_AF-A0AA86GH59-F1
#
_entry.id   AF-A0AA86GH59-F1
#
_cell.length_a   1.000
_cell.length_b   1.000
_cell.length_c   1.000
_cell.angle_alpha   90.00
_cell.angle_beta   90.00
_cell.angle_gamma   90.00
#
_symmetry.space_group_name_H-M   'P 1'
#
loop_
_entity.id
_entity.type
_entity.pdbx_description
1 polymer ?
#
loop_
_entity_poly.entity_id
_entity_poly.type
_entity_poly.pdbx_seq_one_letter_code
_entity_poly.pdbx_strand_id
1 'polypeptide(L)'
;MGRAARIAGAAVLGGIAMTLALVAVTLPPAPRASAPQVSGADAHPAPDDGLRRCRTITTADPDCEAVWEAKRRRFFGERRNER
;
A
#
# COMPACT_ATOMS: atom_id res chain seq x y z
N MET A 1 -33.91 11.67 31.76
CA MET A 1 -32.58 12.34 31.83
C MET A 1 -32.79 13.84 31.90
N GLY A 2 -32.28 14.51 32.94
CA GLY A 2 -32.43 15.95 33.12
C GLY A 2 -31.68 16.75 32.04
N ARG A 3 -32.16 17.95 31.72
CA ARG A 3 -31.51 18.86 30.73
C ARG A 3 -30.04 19.10 31.06
N ALA A 4 -29.69 19.26 32.34
CA ALA A 4 -28.32 19.41 32.80
C ALA A 4 -27.43 18.21 32.46
N ALA A 5 -27.93 16.98 32.61
CA ALA A 5 -27.18 15.77 32.27
C ALA A 5 -26.91 15.66 30.76
N ARG A 6 -27.85 16.11 29.91
CA ARG A 6 -27.66 16.15 28.45
C ARG A 6 -26.63 17.19 28.03
N ILE A 7 -26.65 18.37 28.65
CA ILE A 7 -25.69 19.45 28.38
C ILE A 7 -24.29 19.02 28.81
N ALA A 8 -24.15 18.41 30.00
CA ALA A 8 -22.88 17.88 30.47
C ALA A 8 -22.32 16.81 29.52
N GLY A 9 -23.16 15.88 29.06
CA GLY A 9 -22.75 14.86 28.09
C GLY A 9 -22.26 15.45 26.77
N ALA A 10 -22.98 16.45 26.23
CA ALA A 10 -22.59 17.13 24.99
C ALA A 10 -21.27 17.89 25.14
N ALA A 11 -21.04 18.55 26.28
CA ALA A 11 -19.80 19.27 26.55
C ALA A 11 -18.58 18.32 26.60
N VAL A 12 -18.72 17.16 27.25
CA VAL A 12 -17.65 16.15 27.33
C VAL A 12 -17.29 15.62 25.94
N LEU A 13 -18.29 15.25 25.14
CA LEU A 13 -18.07 14.76 23.78
C LEU A 13 -17.41 15.82 22.89
N GLY A 14 -17.85 17.08 23.01
CA GLY A 14 -17.25 18.21 22.30
C GLY A 14 -15.78 18.41 22.67
N GLY A 15 -15.44 18.34 23.96
CA GLY A 15 -14.07 18.47 24.44
C GLY A 15 -13.14 17.37 23.92
N ILE A 16 -13.61 16.11 23.90
CA ILE A 16 -12.84 14.99 23.35
C ILE A 16 -12.60 15.18 21.85
N ALA A 17 -13.64 15.53 21.09
CA ALA A 17 -13.53 15.75 19.66
C ALA A 17 -12.54 16.88 19.31
N MET A 18 -12.59 17.99 20.06
CA MET A 18 -11.68 19.12 19.88
C MET A 18 -10.22 18.73 20.20
N THR A 19 -10.01 17.93 21.24
CA THR A 19 -8.66 17.46 21.61
C THR A 19 -8.08 16.55 20.53
N LEU A 20 -8.88 15.64 19.97
CA LEU A 20 -8.46 14.77 18.87
C LEU A 20 -8.13 15.55 17.59
N ALA A 21 -8.91 16.59 17.28
CA ALA A 21 -8.65 17.45 16.13
C ALA A 21 -7.30 18.18 16.27
N LEU A 22 -6.98 18.67 17.47
CA LEU A 22 -5.69 19.31 17.74
C LEU A 22 -4.55 18.33 17.58
N VAL A 23 -4.67 17.13 18.16
CA VAL A 23 -3.67 16.06 18.02
C VAL A 23 -3.44 15.71 16.54
N ALA A 24 -4.51 15.55 15.76
CA ALA A 24 -4.39 15.23 14.33
C ALA A 24 -3.68 16.31 13.51
N VAL A 25 -3.86 17.58 13.87
CA VAL A 25 -3.22 18.71 13.16
C VAL A 25 -1.78 18.95 13.63
N THR A 26 -1.47 18.68 14.90
CA THR A 26 -0.14 18.91 15.46
C THR A 26 0.82 17.73 15.31
N LEU A 27 0.30 16.51 15.10
CA LEU A 27 1.18 15.38 14.86
C LEU A 27 1.90 15.55 13.51
N PRO A 28 3.24 15.51 13.50
CA PRO A 28 3.97 15.45 12.25
C PRO A 28 3.55 14.18 11.50
N PRO A 29 3.53 14.22 10.15
CA PRO A 29 3.20 13.03 9.37
C PRO A 29 4.12 11.90 9.80
N ALA A 30 3.53 10.72 10.05
CA ALA A 30 4.30 9.54 10.41
C ALA A 30 5.49 9.40 9.45
N PRO A 31 6.72 9.19 9.95
CA PRO A 31 7.87 8.97 9.08
C PRO A 31 7.49 7.90 8.07
N ARG A 32 7.46 8.26 6.78
CA ARG A 32 7.21 7.28 5.73
C ARG A 32 8.26 6.19 5.95
N ALA A 33 7.82 4.95 6.13
CA ALA A 33 8.73 3.82 6.19
C ALA A 33 9.68 3.96 5.00
N SER A 34 10.96 4.22 5.29
CA SER A 34 11.95 4.35 4.23
C SER A 34 12.01 2.99 3.58
N ALA A 35 11.60 2.91 2.31
CA ALA A 35 11.77 1.70 1.54
C ALA A 35 13.25 1.31 1.61
N PRO A 36 13.60 0.03 1.81
CA PRO A 36 14.99 -0.39 1.75
C PRO A 36 15.59 0.10 0.43
N GLN A 37 16.70 0.83 0.53
CA GLN A 37 17.49 1.19 -0.64
C GLN A 37 18.03 -0.10 -1.26
N VAL A 38 17.35 -0.59 -2.30
CA VAL A 38 17.86 -1.67 -3.14
C VAL A 38 19.04 -1.11 -3.91
N SER A 39 20.24 -1.63 -3.66
CA SER A 39 21.43 -1.28 -4.42
C SER A 39 21.17 -1.60 -5.90
N GLY A 40 21.56 -0.73 -6.83
CA GLY A 40 21.39 -0.99 -8.26
C GLY A 40 22.08 -2.27 -8.74
N ALA A 41 23.04 -2.80 -7.97
CA ALA A 41 23.67 -4.09 -8.20
C ALA A 41 22.76 -5.30 -7.87
N ASP A 42 21.80 -5.12 -6.96
CA ASP A 42 20.75 -6.08 -6.61
C ASP A 42 19.46 -5.86 -7.44
N ALA A 43 19.46 -4.83 -8.30
CA ALA A 43 18.36 -4.61 -9.23
C ALA A 43 18.28 -5.81 -10.17
N HIS A 44 17.15 -6.53 -10.08
CA HIS A 44 16.82 -7.59 -11.02
C HIS A 44 16.97 -7.06 -12.46
N PRO A 45 17.47 -7.87 -13.42
CA PRO A 45 17.63 -7.43 -14.81
C PRO A 45 16.36 -6.71 -15.29
N ALA A 46 16.57 -5.71 -16.16
CA ALA A 46 15.54 -4.81 -16.66
C ALA A 46 14.23 -5.57 -16.93
N PRO A 47 13.08 -5.04 -16.47
CA PRO A 47 11.82 -5.74 -16.58
C PRO A 47 11.54 -6.11 -18.04
N ASP A 48 11.16 -7.37 -18.28
CA ASP A 48 10.72 -7.86 -19.58
C ASP A 48 9.82 -6.83 -20.27
N ASP A 49 10.18 -6.44 -21.49
CA ASP A 49 9.44 -5.44 -22.28
C ASP A 49 7.96 -5.80 -22.44
N GLY A 50 7.64 -7.10 -22.43
CA GLY A 50 6.27 -7.61 -22.40
C GLY A 50 5.49 -7.15 -21.16
N LEU A 51 6.08 -7.23 -19.96
CA LEU A 51 5.42 -6.72 -18.75
C LEU A 51 5.24 -5.21 -18.76
N ARG A 52 6.21 -4.47 -19.33
CA ARG A 52 6.12 -3.02 -19.44
C ARG A 52 4.94 -2.61 -20.32
N ARG A 53 4.72 -3.30 -21.44
CA ARG A 53 3.55 -3.12 -22.30
C ARG A 53 2.25 -3.50 -21.58
N CYS A 54 2.23 -4.62 -20.87
CA CYS A 54 1.03 -5.11 -20.20
C CYS A 54 0.52 -4.20 -19.07
N ARG A 55 1.37 -3.34 -18.50
CA ARG A 55 0.95 -2.35 -17.50
C ARG A 55 -0.06 -1.33 -18.02
N THR A 56 -0.10 -1.07 -19.32
CA THR A 56 -1.03 -0.09 -19.91
C THR A 56 -2.29 -0.72 -20.48
N ILE A 57 -2.38 -2.05 -20.49
CA ILE A 57 -3.56 -2.79 -20.94
C ILE A 57 -4.49 -2.99 -19.74
N THR A 58 -5.71 -2.46 -19.82
CA THR A 58 -6.73 -2.58 -18.76
C THR A 58 -7.79 -3.64 -19.06
N THR A 59 -7.73 -4.26 -20.23
CA THR A 59 -8.62 -5.35 -20.66
C THR A 59 -7.95 -6.69 -20.45
N ALA A 60 -8.74 -7.77 -20.35
CA ALA A 60 -8.17 -9.12 -20.32
C ALA A 60 -7.43 -9.41 -21.62
N ASP A 61 -6.14 -9.69 -21.52
CA ASP A 61 -5.24 -9.98 -22.64
C ASP A 61 -4.48 -11.28 -22.33
N PRO A 62 -4.68 -12.35 -23.14
CA PRO A 62 -4.09 -13.65 -22.86
C PRO A 62 -2.56 -13.65 -22.97
N ASP A 63 -1.97 -12.77 -23.79
CA ASP A 63 -0.51 -12.66 -23.90
C ASP A 63 0.07 -12.02 -22.64
N CYS A 64 -0.65 -11.05 -22.06
CA CYS A 64 -0.26 -10.44 -20.79
C CYS A 64 -0.32 -11.40 -19.60
N GLU A 65 -1.34 -12.26 -19.55
CA GLU A 65 -1.43 -13.32 -18.55
C GLU A 65 -0.28 -14.33 -18.69
N ALA A 66 0.04 -14.76 -19.91
CA ALA A 66 1.13 -15.70 -20.15
C ALA A 66 2.50 -15.12 -19.73
N VAL A 67 2.75 -13.85 -20.05
CA VAL A 67 3.98 -13.14 -19.65
C VAL A 67 4.05 -12.97 -18.13
N TRP A 68 2.93 -12.68 -17.47
CA TRP A 68 2.86 -12.60 -16.01
C TRP A 68 3.16 -13.94 -15.33
N GLU A 69 2.54 -15.03 -15.79
CA GLU A 69 2.74 -16.36 -15.23
C GLU A 69 4.17 -16.88 -15.42
N ALA A 70 4.80 -16.57 -16.56
CA ALA A 70 6.22 -16.87 -16.78
C ALA A 70 7.13 -16.17 -15.76
N LYS A 71 6.90 -14.88 -15.50
CA LYS A 71 7.65 -14.12 -14.49
C LYS A 71 7.38 -14.62 -13.08
N ARG A 72 6.12 -14.92 -12.76
CA ARG A 72 5.69 -15.41 -11.43
C ARG A 72 6.42 -16.70 -11.07
N ARG A 73 6.41 -17.70 -11.97
CA ARG A 73 7.13 -18.96 -11.79
C ARG A 73 8.64 -18.77 -11.63
N ARG A 74 9.23 -17.85 -12.40
CA ARG A 74 10.66 -17.50 -12.28
C ARG A 74 10.99 -16.88 -10.92
N PHE A 75 10.14 -15.98 -10.44
CA PHE A 75 10.30 -15.31 -9.14
C PHE A 75 10.24 -16.31 -7.98
N PHE A 76 9.30 -17.25 -8.03
CA PHE A 76 9.17 -18.31 -7.01
C PHE A 76 10.18 -19.46 -7.19
N GLY A 77 11.01 -19.41 -8.22
CA GLY A 77 12.06 -20.41 -8.44
C GLY A 77 11.53 -21.80 -8.80
N GLU A 78 10.28 -21.92 -9.26
CA GLU A 78 9.62 -23.19 -9.58
C GLU A 78 10.29 -23.93 -10.75
N ARG A 79 11.15 -23.24 -11.51
CA ARG A 79 11.98 -23.83 -12.58
C ARG A 79 13.20 -24.60 -12.04
N ARG A 80 13.43 -24.65 -10.72
CA ARG A 80 14.61 -25.27 -10.10
C ARG A 80 14.37 -26.70 -9.61
N ASN A 81 13.13 -27.20 -9.62
CA ASN A 81 12.77 -28.55 -9.16
C ASN A 81 12.83 -29.63 -10.26
N GLU A 82 13.49 -29.37 -11.39
CA GLU A 82 13.71 -30.31 -12.50
C GLU A 82 15.20 -30.73 -12.62
N ARG A 83 15.94 -30.80 -11.51
CA ARG A 83 17.30 -31.38 -11.48
C ARG A 83 17.42 -32.50 -10.46
#